data_AF-A0A2E6U3V1-F1
#
_entry.id   AF-A0A2E6U3V1-F1
#
_cell.length_a   1.000
_cell.length_b   1.000
_cell.length_c   1.000
_cell.angle_alpha   90.00
_cell.angle_beta   90.00
_cell.angle_gamma   90.00
#
_symmetry.space_group_name_H-M   'P 1'
#
loop_
_entity.id
_entity.type
_entity.pdbx_description
1 polymer ?
#
loop_
_entity_poly.entity_id
_entity_poly.type
_entity_poly.pdbx_seq_one_letter_code
_entity_poly.pdbx_strand_id
1 'polypeptide(L)' 'MKFVEWLKWGGTGFVLSGILLTNLNLYPLNIMVHGTGSLGWMLAGIITKDRALTVNFGMQMPLFALGYAKMGGLI' A
#
# COMPACT_ATOMS: atom_id res chain seq x y z
N MET A 1 -3.81 -20.67 3.60
CA MET A 1 -2.92 -20.16 4.68
C MET A 1 -1.60 -19.65 4.12
N LYS A 2 -0.77 -20.47 3.46
CA LYS A 2 0.51 -20.03 2.84
C LYS A 2 0.38 -18.81 1.92
N PHE A 3 -0.65 -18.74 1.08
CA PHE A 3 -0.87 -17.58 0.19
C PHE A 3 -1.03 -16.26 0.93
N VAL A 4 -1.79 -16.25 2.04
CA VAL A 4 -1.98 -15.03 2.86
C VAL A 4 -0.66 -14.61 3.49
N GLU A 5 0.16 -15.55 3.92
CA GLU A 5 1.48 -15.27 4.48
C GLU A 5 2.41 -14.63 3.43
N TRP A 6 2.41 -15.12 2.19
CA TRP A 6 3.11 -14.47 1.08
C TRP A 6 2.62 -13.04 0.83
N LEU A 7 1.29 -12.80 0.87
CA LEU A 7 0.73 -11.45 0.76
C LEU A 7 1.20 -10.53 1.89
N LYS A 8 1.22 -11.02 3.13
CA LYS A 8 1.64 -10.23 4.30
C LYS A 8 3.13 -9.89 4.26
N TRP A 9 4.00 -10.87 4.01
CA TRP A 9 5.45 -10.65 3.97
C TRP A 9 5.89 -9.85 2.75
N GLY A 10 5.36 -10.19 1.57
CA GLY A 10 5.57 -9.38 0.36
C GLY A 10 5.08 -7.95 0.56
N GLY A 11 3.84 -7.80 1.06
CA GLY A 11 3.24 -6.50 1.37
C GLY A 11 4.08 -5.69 2.36
N THR A 12 4.64 -6.32 3.39
CA THR A 12 5.53 -5.68 4.36
C THR A 12 6.80 -5.13 3.70
N GLY A 13 7.45 -5.93 2.85
CA GLY A 13 8.64 -5.49 2.12
C GLY A 13 8.37 -4.26 1.26
N PHE A 14 7.26 -4.25 0.52
CA PHE A 14 6.84 -3.12 -0.29
C PHE A 14 6.45 -1.88 0.56
N VAL A 15 5.70 -2.04 1.66
CA VAL A 15 5.32 -0.93 2.55
C VAL A 15 6.57 -0.27 3.16
N LEU A 16 7.48 -1.05 3.72
CA LEU A 16 8.71 -0.52 4.32
C LEU A 16 9.62 0.14 3.28
N SER A 17 9.71 -0.43 2.07
CA SER A 17 10.44 0.20 0.97
C SER A 17 9.78 1.52 0.56
N GLY A 18 8.45 1.56 0.48
CA GLY A 18 7.70 2.78 0.23
C GLY A 18 7.94 3.86 1.28
N ILE A 19 7.96 3.49 2.57
CA ILE A 19 8.29 4.40 3.68
C ILE A 19 9.72 4.94 3.54
N LEU A 20 10.69 4.09 3.20
CA LEU A 20 12.07 4.53 2.95
C LEU A 20 12.12 5.55 1.80
N LEU A 21 11.48 5.25 0.67
CA LEU A 21 11.44 6.15 -0.48
C LEU A 21 10.75 7.49 -0.17
N THR A 22 9.73 7.49 0.70
CA THR A 22 9.12 8.72 1.22
C THR A 22 10.14 9.55 1.99
N ASN A 23 10.93 8.94 2.88
CA ASN A 23 11.98 9.65 3.63
C ASN A 23 13.12 10.17 2.73
N LEU A 24 13.35 9.53 1.58
CA LEU A 24 14.29 10.00 0.56
C LEU A 24 13.69 11.01 -0.43
N ASN A 25 12.41 11.41 -0.25
CA ASN A 25 11.68 12.32 -1.14
C ASN A 25 11.61 11.85 -2.61
N LEU A 26 11.59 10.53 -2.84
CA LEU A 26 11.56 9.95 -4.18
C LEU A 26 10.11 9.77 -4.68
N TYR A 27 9.51 10.87 -5.12
CA TYR A 27 8.18 10.87 -5.74
C TYR A 27 8.27 10.72 -7.27
N PRO A 28 7.40 9.92 -7.93
CA PRO A 28 6.24 9.18 -7.39
C PRO A 28 6.54 7.74 -6.98
N LEU A 29 7.80 7.31 -7.06
CA LEU A 29 8.18 5.92 -6.79
C LEU A 29 7.75 5.47 -5.38
N ASN A 30 7.82 6.37 -4.40
CA ASN A 30 7.34 6.13 -3.05
C ASN A 30 5.87 5.67 -2.98
N ILE A 31 4.94 6.38 -3.59
CA ILE A 31 3.51 6.05 -3.57
C ILE A 31 3.18 4.82 -4.43
N MET A 32 3.96 4.56 -5.47
CA MET A 32 3.86 3.34 -6.28
C MET A 32 4.22 2.11 -5.46
N VAL A 33 5.41 2.11 -4.87
CA VAL A 33 5.94 0.98 -4.09
C VAL A 33 5.11 0.79 -2.81
N HIS A 34 4.79 1.86 -2.08
CA HIS A 34 3.95 1.77 -0.89
C HIS A 34 2.55 1.26 -1.24
N GLY A 35 1.91 1.82 -2.28
CA GLY A 35 0.57 1.44 -2.71
C GLY A 35 0.46 -0.04 -3.06
N THR A 36 1.45 -0.61 -3.76
CA THR A 36 1.49 -2.06 -4.03
C THR A 36 1.54 -2.89 -2.75
N GLY A 37 2.34 -2.48 -1.77
CA GLY A 37 2.42 -3.16 -0.48
C GLY A 37 1.11 -3.08 0.31
N SER A 38 0.48 -1.92 0.32
CA SER A 38 -0.81 -1.68 0.97
C SER A 38 -1.94 -2.49 0.32
N LEU A 39 -1.92 -2.69 -1.01
CA LEU A 39 -2.88 -3.58 -1.68
C LEU A 39 -2.72 -5.03 -1.20
N GLY A 40 -1.48 -5.51 -1.07
CA GLY A 40 -1.20 -6.85 -0.53
C GLY A 40 -1.74 -7.05 0.88
N TRP A 41 -1.54 -6.07 1.77
CA TRP A 41 -2.07 -6.12 3.13
C TRP A 41 -3.59 -5.97 3.21
N MET A 42 -4.19 -5.12 2.38
CA MET A 42 -5.65 -5.00 2.28
C MET A 42 -6.27 -6.34 1.85
N LEU A 43 -5.73 -6.99 0.81
CA LEU A 43 -6.18 -8.30 0.35
C LEU A 43 -6.01 -9.38 1.43
N ALA A 44 -4.88 -9.36 2.14
CA ALA A 44 -4.67 -10.26 3.28
C ALA A 44 -5.74 -10.06 4.37
N GLY A 45 -6.08 -8.80 4.70
CA GLY A 45 -7.13 -8.45 5.65
C GLY A 45 -8.51 -8.94 5.22
N ILE A 46 -8.88 -8.78 3.95
CA ILE A 46 -10.16 -9.25 3.38
C ILE A 46 -10.24 -10.78 3.49
N ILE A 47 -9.18 -11.50 3.08
CA ILE A 47 -9.15 -12.97 3.10
C ILE A 47 -9.24 -13.50 4.53
N THR A 48 -8.59 -12.86 5.50
CA THR A 48 -8.63 -13.27 6.91
C THR A 48 -9.82 -12.70 7.67
N LYS A 49 -10.71 -11.94 7.01
CA LYS A 49 -11.84 -11.21 7.63
C LYS A 49 -11.41 -10.26 8.76
N ASP A 50 -10.18 -9.74 8.68
CA ASP A 50 -9.66 -8.76 9.61
C ASP A 50 -10.05 -7.35 9.15
N ARG A 51 -11.06 -6.78 9.82
CA ARG A 51 -11.59 -5.45 9.50
C ARG A 51 -10.60 -4.34 9.80
N ALA A 52 -9.79 -4.46 10.86
CA ALA A 52 -8.84 -3.44 11.24
C ALA A 52 -7.74 -3.31 10.18
N LEU A 53 -7.22 -4.45 9.71
CA LEU A 53 -6.26 -4.51 8.61
C LEU A 53 -6.84 -3.98 7.30
N THR A 54 -8.05 -4.42 6.95
CA THR A 54 -8.72 -4.00 5.71
C THR A 54 -8.98 -2.49 5.70
N VAL A 55 -9.45 -1.91 6.80
CA VAL A 55 -9.73 -0.47 6.89
C VAL A 55 -8.45 0.35 6.88
N ASN A 56 -7.41 -0.07 7.62
CA ASN A 56 -6.13 0.65 7.66
C ASN A 56 -5.52 0.77 6.25
N PHE A 57 -5.32 -0.35 5.57
CA PHE A 57 -4.70 -0.34 4.25
C PHE A 57 -5.67 0.07 3.13
N GLY A 58 -6.97 -0.14 3.31
CA GLY A 58 -7.99 0.33 2.38
C GLY A 58 -8.11 1.84 2.34
N MET A 59 -8.05 2.53 3.49
CA MET A 59 -8.06 4.00 3.54
C MET A 59 -6.80 4.63 2.95
N GLN A 60 -5.69 3.90 2.89
CA GLN A 60 -4.50 4.36 2.19
C GLN A 60 -4.71 4.43 0.66
N MET A 61 -5.62 3.62 0.09
CA MET A 61 -5.88 3.63 -1.36
C MET A 61 -6.42 4.98 -1.86
N PRO A 62 -7.45 5.59 -1.26
CA PRO A 62 -7.85 6.96 -1.59
C PRO A 62 -6.72 7.98 -1.45
N LEU A 63 -5.87 7.87 -0.42
CA LEU A 63 -4.75 8.79 -0.22
C LEU A 63 -3.71 8.68 -1.35
N PHE A 64 -3.39 7.45 -1.77
CA PHE A 64 -2.53 7.23 -2.93
C PHE A 64 -3.18 7.66 -4.24
N ALA A 65 -4.49 7.46 -4.38
CA ALA A 65 -5.25 7.92 -5.54
C ALA A 65 -5.15 9.45 -5.73
N LEU A 66 -5.21 10.23 -4.64
CA LEU A 66 -4.94 11.67 -4.69
C LEU A 66 -3.50 11.97 -5.13
N GLY A 67 -2.53 11.19 -4.64
CA GLY A 67 -1.15 11.24 -5.09
C GLY A 67 -1.02 11.02 -6.60
N TYR A 68 -1.69 10.02 -7.16
CA TYR A 68 -1.69 9.76 -8.61
C TYR A 68 -2.44 10.82 -9.41
N ALA A 69 -3.56 11.32 -8.90
CA ALA A 69 -4.32 12.39 -9.54
C ALA A 69 -3.46 13.65 -9.73
N LYS A 70 -2.69 14.02 -8.70
CA LYS A 70 -1.71 15.12 -8.77
C LYS A 70 -0.62 14.83 -9.82
N MET A 71 -0.07 13.61 -9.85
CA MET A 71 0.92 13.22 -10.86
C MET A 71 0.38 13.32 -12.29
N GLY A 72 -0.89 12.94 -12.49
CA GLY A 72 -1.57 12.99 -13.78
C GLY A 72 -2.09 14.38 -14.17
N GLY A 73 -1.87 15.41 -13.33
CA GLY A 73 -2.37 16.77 -13.57
C GLY A 73 -3.89 16.92 -13.48
N LEU A 74 -4.57 16.00 -12.78
CA LEU A 74 -6.02 16.06 -12.56
C LEU A 74 -6.41 17.00 -11.42
N ILE A 75 -5.48 17.23 -10.47
CA ILE A 75 -5.59 18.17 -9.34
C ILE A 75 -4.26 18.87 -9.10
#